data_AF-A0A2V6EEY5-F1
#
_entry.id   AF-A0A2V6EEY5-F1
#
_cell.length_a   1.000
_cell.length_b   1.000
_cell.length_c   1.000
_cell.angle_alpha   90.00
_cell.angle_beta   90.00
_cell.angle_gamma   90.00
#
_symmetry.space_group_name_H-M   'P 1'
#
loop_
_entity.id
_entity.type
_entity.pdbx_description
1 polymer ?
#
loop_
_entity_poly.entity_id
_entity_poly.type
_entity_poly.pdbx_seq_one_letter_code
_entity_poly.pdbx_strand_id
1 'polypeptide(L)' 'MPELSKTYDPVSVEPKWYARWIDNCDFKADPNSSKPAFSIVIPPPNITGVLTLGHVLNNTI' A
#
# COMPACT_ATOMS: atom_id res chain seq x y z
N MET A 1 -7.92 -2.95 29.27
CA MET A 1 -8.09 -3.06 27.81
C MET A 1 -7.99 -1.65 27.25
N PRO A 2 -7.17 -1.38 26.23
CA PRO A 2 -7.11 -0.04 25.64
C PRO A 2 -8.50 0.28 25.06
N GLU A 3 -9.10 1.38 25.49
CA GLU A 3 -10.35 1.86 24.90
C GLU A 3 -10.08 2.30 23.46
N LEU A 4 -10.84 1.74 22.52
CA LEU A 4 -10.83 2.19 21.14
C LEU A 4 -11.67 3.47 21.03
N SER A 5 -11.11 4.50 20.38
CA SER A 5 -11.87 5.70 20.04
C SER A 5 -13.13 5.32 19.26
N LYS A 6 -14.23 6.01 19.55
CA LYS A 6 -15.50 5.84 18.80
C LYS A 6 -15.38 6.31 17.35
N THR A 7 -14.39 7.13 17.05
CA THR A 7 -14.14 7.69 15.71
C THR A 7 -12.76 7.27 15.22
N TYR A 8 -12.72 6.76 13.99
CA TYR A 8 -11.48 6.43 13.30
C TYR A 8 -10.79 7.70 12.81
N ASP A 9 -9.49 7.82 13.08
CA ASP A 9 -8.64 8.89 12.58
C ASP A 9 -7.58 8.31 11.63
N PRO A 10 -7.75 8.45 10.29
CA PRO A 10 -6.78 7.93 9.33
C PRO A 10 -5.41 8.61 9.45
N VAL A 11 -5.37 9.89 9.86
CA VAL A 11 -4.13 10.68 9.88
C VAL A 11 -3.14 10.13 10.92
N SER A 12 -3.63 9.63 12.05
CA SER A 12 -2.78 8.98 13.06
C SER A 12 -2.46 7.51 12.76
N VAL A 13 -3.28 6.84 11.95
CA VAL A 13 -3.18 5.40 11.72
C VAL A 13 -2.37 5.04 10.48
N GLU A 14 -2.60 5.72 9.35
CA GLU A 14 -1.98 5.38 8.07
C GLU A 14 -0.45 5.48 8.08
N PRO A 15 0.18 6.56 8.60
CA PRO A 15 1.64 6.67 8.62
C PRO A 15 2.31 5.58 9.45
N LYS A 16 1.68 5.18 10.56
CA LYS A 16 2.18 4.12 11.44
C LYS A 16 2.27 2.78 10.72
N TRP A 17 1.22 2.40 10.00
CA TRP A 17 1.19 1.13 9.28
C TRP A 17 2.10 1.15 8.07
N TYR A 18 2.12 2.26 7.33
CA TYR A 18 3.02 2.41 6.21
C TYR A 18 4.48 2.23 6.63
N ALA A 19 4.91 2.91 7.69
CA ALA A 19 6.27 2.76 8.24
C ALA A 19 6.57 1.29 8.62
N ARG A 20 5.64 0.63 9.31
CA ARG A 20 5.81 -0.78 9.70
C ARG A 20 5.98 -1.71 8.49
N TRP A 21 5.21 -1.53 7.42
CA TRP A 21 5.33 -2.35 6.21
C TRP A 21 6.67 -2.15 5.51
N ILE A 22 7.18 -0.91 5.49
CA ILE A 22 8.50 -0.60 4.95
C ILE A 22 9.59 -1.23 5.81
N ASP A 23 9.56 -1.04 7.13
CA ASP A 23 10.56 -1.55 8.07
C ASP A 23 10.66 -3.08 8.04
N ASN A 24 9.52 -3.76 7.87
CA ASN A 24 9.46 -5.22 7.75
C ASN A 24 9.78 -5.75 6.36
N CYS A 25 10.00 -4.88 5.37
CA CYS A 25 10.16 -5.25 3.96
C CYS A 25 8.95 -6.05 3.40
N ASP A 26 7.73 -5.76 3.86
CA ASP A 26 6.53 -6.54 3.53
C ASP A 26 6.18 -6.50 2.02
N PHE A 27 6.66 -5.49 1.29
CA PHE A 27 6.48 -5.38 -0.16
C PHE A 27 7.56 -6.09 -1.00
N LYS A 28 8.56 -6.71 -0.35
CA LYS A 28 9.65 -7.39 -1.05
C LYS A 28 9.21 -8.81 -1.44
N ALA A 29 9.19 -9.09 -2.75
CA ALA A 29 8.94 -10.44 -3.24
C ALA A 29 10.13 -11.36 -2.93
N ASP A 30 9.85 -12.58 -2.45
CA ASP A 30 10.83 -13.65 -2.31
C ASP A 30 10.84 -14.52 -3.58
N PRO A 31 11.93 -14.48 -4.39
CA PRO A 31 12.03 -15.27 -5.61
C PRO A 31 12.14 -16.78 -5.38
N ASN A 32 12.46 -17.21 -4.15
CA ASN A 32 12.59 -18.63 -3.78
C ASN A 32 11.33 -19.18 -3.10
N SER A 33 10.28 -18.38 -2.98
CA SER A 33 9.02 -18.81 -2.37
C SER A 33 8.40 -19.99 -3.12
N SER A 34 7.97 -21.01 -2.39
CA SER A 34 7.26 -22.18 -2.95
C SER A 34 5.77 -21.93 -3.22
N LYS A 35 5.26 -20.73 -2.90
CA LYS A 35 3.86 -20.35 -3.14
C LYS A 35 3.62 -20.12 -4.64
N PRO A 36 2.37 -20.27 -5.12
CA PRO A 36 2.02 -19.92 -6.50
C PRO A 36 2.43 -18.48 -6.82
N ALA A 37 3.13 -18.30 -7.94
CA ALA A 37 3.55 -16.99 -8.40
C ALA A 37 2.32 -16.15 -8.79
N PHE A 38 2.31 -14.90 -8.34
CA PHE A 38 1.30 -13.91 -8.70
C PHE A 38 2.01 -12.59 -9.02
N SER A 39 1.62 -11.98 -10.13
CA SER A 39 2.23 -10.74 -10.61
C SER A 39 1.12 -9.79 -11.05
N ILE A 40 1.16 -8.56 -10.53
CA ILE A 40 0.32 -7.45 -10.98
C ILE A 40 1.24 -6.44 -11.67
N VAL A 41 0.90 -6.07 -12.91
CA VAL A 41 1.63 -5.03 -13.64
C VAL A 41 0.93 -3.70 -13.43
N ILE A 42 1.63 -2.76 -12.80
CA ILE A 42 1.18 -1.37 -12.70
C ILE A 42 1.88 -0.58 -13.80
N PRO A 43 1.16 0.04 -14.75
CA PRO A 43 1.79 0.81 -15.81
C PRO A 43 2.55 2.00 -15.20
N PRO A 44 3.77 2.30 -15.67
CA PRO A 44 4.53 3.43 -15.16
C PRO A 44 3.74 4.73 -15.37
N PRO A 45 3.69 5.63 -14.37
CA PRO A 45 2.97 6.89 -14.54
C PRO A 45 3.66 7.74 -15.62
N ASN A 46 2.87 8.32 -16.53
CA ASN A 46 3.37 9.35 -17.42
C ASN A 46 3.67 10.61 -16.59
N ILE A 47 4.94 11.01 -16.53
CA ILE A 47 5.43 12.12 -15.69
C ILE A 47 5.10 13.46 -16.37
N THR A 48 3.81 13.79 -16.48
CA THR A 48 3.35 15.04 -17.12
C THR A 48 2.36 15.84 -16.28
N GLY A 49 2.01 15.41 -15.06
CA GLY A 49 1.06 16.12 -14.20
C GLY A 49 0.87 15.54 -12.79
N VAL A 50 -0.15 16.04 -12.09
CA VAL A 50 -0.53 15.61 -10.72
C VAL A 50 -1.38 14.33 -10.79
N LEU A 51 -1.26 13.47 -9.79
CA LEU A 51 -2.10 12.28 -9.63
C LEU A 51 -3.58 12.67 -9.47
N THR A 52 -4.39 12.25 -10.43
CA THR A 52 -5.86 12.32 -10.38
C THR A 52 -6.46 11.08 -9.69
N LEU A 53 -7.72 11.17 -9.26
CA LEU A 53 -8.46 10.03 -8.69
C LEU A 53 -8.51 8.80 -9.62
N GLY A 54 -8.44 9.00 -10.94
CA GLY A 54 -8.35 7.90 -11.90
C GLY A 54 -7.09 7.04 -11.73
N HIS A 55 -5.96 7.65 -11.36
CA HIS A 55 -4.73 6.90 -11.05
C HIS A 55 -4.90 6.07 -9.78
N VAL A 56 -5.57 6.62 -8.76
CA VAL A 56 -5.84 5.89 -7.51
C VAL A 56 -6.71 4.67 -7.77
N LEU A 57 -7.77 4.82 -8.56
CA LEU A 57 -8.66 3.72 -8.93
C LEU A 57 -7.90 2.60 -9.65
N ASN A 58 -7.12 2.92 -10.68
CA ASN A 58 -6.35 1.94 -11.46
C ASN A 58 -5.27 1.21 -10.66
N ASN A 59 -4.75 1.82 -9.58
CA ASN A 59 -3.74 1.20 -8.74
C ASN A 59 -4.35 0.39 -7.58
N THR A 60 -5.65 0.54 -7.33
CA THR A 60 -6.37 -0.15 -6.24
C THR A 60 -7.08 -1.42 -6.73
N ILE A 61 -7.44 -1.47 -8.01
CA ILE A 61 -8.20 -2.57 -8.65
C ILE A 61 -7.29 -3.30 -9.63
#